data_AF-A0A2H5WV75-F1
#
_entry.id   AF-A0A2H5WV75-F1
#
_cell.length_a   1.000
_cell.length_b   1.000
_cell.length_c   1.000
_cell.angle_alpha   90.00
_cell.angle_beta   90.00
_cell.angle_gamma   90.00
#
_symmetry.space_group_name_H-M   'P 1'
#
loop_
_entity.id
_entity.type
_entity.pdbx_description
1 polymer ?
#
loop_
_entity_poly.entity_id
_entity_poly.type
_entity_poly.pdbx_seq_one_letter_code
_entity_poly.pdbx_strand_id
1 'polypeptide(L)'
;MEPLTVGDVVLVPFPFSDLSQYRFRPAIIFASVPHNDWILSQVTSNPYGDPHAVQIVNEDFSTGSLKITSFARPGKISTANHQLISRRVGALKRVDILKRSTMEGRSE
;
A
#
# COMPACT_ATOMS: atom_id res chain seq x y z
N MET A 1 -2.40 -7.03 -20.29
CA MET A 1 -2.07 -6.60 -18.92
C MET A 1 -3.22 -7.06 -18.05
N GLU A 2 -2.96 -7.84 -17.00
CA GLU A 2 -4.02 -8.30 -16.09
C GLU A 2 -4.73 -7.11 -15.43
N PRO A 3 -6.04 -7.19 -15.18
CA PRO A 3 -6.77 -6.15 -14.48
C PRO A 3 -6.25 -5.98 -13.05
N LEU A 4 -6.28 -4.75 -12.54
CA LEU A 4 -5.92 -4.47 -11.16
C LEU A 4 -6.99 -5.02 -10.21
N THR A 5 -6.53 -5.54 -9.08
CA THR A 5 -7.39 -6.16 -8.06
C THR A 5 -6.95 -5.74 -6.65
N VAL A 6 -7.82 -6.02 -5.67
CA VAL A 6 -7.49 -5.85 -4.26
C VAL A 6 -6.29 -6.72 -3.89
N GLY A 7 -5.32 -6.13 -3.19
CA GLY A 7 -4.04 -6.77 -2.85
C GLY A 7 -2.90 -6.48 -3.82
N ASP A 8 -3.17 -5.84 -4.96
CA ASP A 8 -2.11 -5.36 -5.83
C ASP A 8 -1.33 -4.21 -5.18
N VAL A 9 -0.02 -4.24 -5.39
CA VAL A 9 0.87 -3.13 -5.09
C VAL A 9 1.11 -2.37 -6.39
N VAL A 10 0.75 -1.09 -6.41
CA VAL A 10 0.81 -0.23 -7.59
C VAL A 10 1.67 1.00 -7.34
N LEU A 11 2.29 1.54 -8.39
CA LEU A 11 2.98 2.83 -8.34
C LEU A 11 1.98 3.93 -8.72
N VAL A 12 1.77 4.89 -7.83
CA VAL A 12 0.76 5.95 -7.97
C VAL A 12 1.31 7.28 -7.42
N PRO A 13 0.90 8.46 -7.93
CA PRO A 13 1.13 9.72 -7.24
C PRO A 13 0.39 9.71 -5.90
N PHE A 14 1.13 9.60 -4.81
CA PHE A 14 0.57 9.57 -3.46
C PHE A 14 0.74 10.94 -2.79
N PRO A 15 -0.33 11.55 -2.27
CA PRO A 15 -0.28 12.89 -1.70
C PRO A 15 0.48 12.92 -0.36
N PHE A 16 1.07 14.06 -0.06
CA PHE A 16 1.55 14.37 1.29
C PHE A 16 0.37 14.61 2.23
N SER A 17 0.60 14.54 3.53
CA SER A 17 -0.48 14.66 4.53
C SER A 17 -1.04 16.08 4.65
N ASP A 18 -0.26 17.08 4.26
CA ASP A 18 -0.70 18.47 4.10
C ASP A 18 -1.34 18.74 2.74
N LEU A 19 -1.44 17.71 1.87
CA LEU A 19 -1.99 17.75 0.51
C LEU A 19 -1.29 18.74 -0.43
N SER A 20 -0.15 19.32 -0.03
CA SER A 20 0.53 20.37 -0.79
C SER A 20 1.23 19.84 -2.04
N GLN A 21 1.68 18.58 -1.98
CA GLN A 21 2.46 17.92 -3.02
C GLN A 21 2.11 16.44 -3.07
N TYR A 22 2.58 15.77 -4.12
CA TYR A 22 2.55 14.32 -4.23
C TYR A 22 3.92 13.78 -4.60
N ARG A 23 4.14 12.49 -4.34
CA ARG A 23 5.28 11.74 -4.85
C ARG A 23 4.83 10.38 -5.34
N PHE A 24 5.50 9.87 -6.38
CA PHE A 24 5.30 8.49 -6.77
C PHE A 24 5.77 7.55 -5.67
N ARG A 25 4.85 6.76 -5.16
CA ARG A 25 5.05 5.78 -4.09
C ARG A 25 4.34 4.49 -4.46
N PRO A 26 4.90 3.32 -4.10
CA PRO A 26 4.11 2.10 -4.11
C PRO A 26 2.94 2.26 -3.12
N ALA A 27 1.79 1.67 -3.44
CA ALA A 27 0.61 1.66 -2.60
C ALA A 27 -0.16 0.35 -2.79
N ILE A 28 -0.79 -0.16 -1.74
CA ILE A 28 -1.61 -1.38 -1.76
C ILE A 28 -3.05 -1.00 -2.09
N ILE A 29 -3.69 -1.69 -3.04
CA ILE A 29 -5.13 -1.57 -3.32
C ILE A 29 -5.94 -2.34 -2.26
N PHE A 30 -6.90 -1.69 -1.59
CA PHE A 30 -7.84 -2.36 -0.67
C PHE A 30 -9.23 -2.60 -1.23
N ALA A 31 -9.70 -1.66 -2.03
CA ALA A 31 -11.08 -1.69 -2.51
C ALA A 31 -11.19 -0.91 -3.80
N SER A 32 -12.00 -1.43 -4.72
CA SER A 32 -12.58 -0.65 -5.79
C SER A 32 -13.73 0.18 -5.23
N VAL A 33 -13.85 1.42 -5.68
CA VAL A 33 -15.03 2.26 -5.42
C VAL A 33 -15.61 2.75 -6.76
N PRO A 34 -16.85 3.28 -6.79
CA PRO A 34 -17.44 3.80 -8.01
C PRO A 34 -16.55 4.82 -8.73
N HIS A 35 -16.84 5.08 -10.00
CA HIS A 35 -16.08 6.03 -10.83
C HIS A 35 -14.63 5.60 -11.17
N ASN A 36 -14.36 4.29 -11.15
CA ASN A 36 -13.06 3.71 -11.53
C ASN A 36 -11.92 4.15 -10.60
N ASP A 37 -12.26 4.33 -9.33
CA ASP A 37 -11.36 4.76 -8.27
C ASP A 37 -10.97 3.58 -7.37
N TRP A 38 -9.79 3.70 -6.75
CA TRP A 38 -9.23 2.71 -5.84
C TRP A 38 -8.90 3.34 -4.50
N ILE A 39 -9.21 2.65 -3.40
CA ILE A 39 -8.75 3.00 -2.05
C ILE A 39 -7.37 2.35 -1.84
N LEU A 40 -6.38 3.18 -1.51
CA LEU A 40 -4.97 2.79 -1.45
C LEU A 40 -4.34 3.08 -0.08
N SER A 41 -3.45 2.21 0.44
CA SER A 41 -2.49 2.55 1.53
C SER A 41 -1.12 2.80 0.97
N GLN A 42 -0.48 3.85 1.46
CA GLN A 42 0.93 4.10 1.16
C GLN A 42 1.83 2.92 1.58
N VAL A 43 2.84 2.66 0.75
CA VAL A 43 4.01 1.84 1.09
C VAL A 43 5.27 2.72 1.02
N THR A 44 6.12 2.61 2.04
CA THR A 44 7.33 3.43 2.19
C THR A 44 8.46 2.59 2.78
N SER A 45 9.71 2.89 2.43
CA SER A 45 10.88 2.24 3.04
C SER A 45 11.23 2.80 4.42
N ASN A 46 10.63 3.94 4.81
CA ASN A 46 10.77 4.54 6.13
C ASN A 46 9.40 4.55 6.82
N PRO A 47 9.21 3.87 7.97
CA PRO A 47 7.94 3.85 8.69
C PRO A 47 7.65 5.17 9.42
N TYR A 48 8.64 6.07 9.55
CA TYR A 48 8.51 7.35 10.26
C TYR A 48 8.06 7.19 11.73
N GLY A 49 8.42 6.08 12.39
CA GLY A 49 8.02 5.79 13.77
C GLY A 49 6.53 5.51 13.94
N ASP A 50 5.79 5.24 12.86
CA ASP A 50 4.37 4.90 12.89
C ASP A 50 4.19 3.50 13.53
N PRO A 51 3.58 3.39 14.72
CA PRO A 51 3.45 2.12 15.44
C PRO A 51 2.50 1.13 14.75
N HIS A 52 1.71 1.62 13.78
CA HIS A 52 0.82 0.78 12.98
C HIS A 52 1.39 0.44 11.61
N ALA A 53 2.63 0.84 11.33
CA ALA A 53 3.32 0.47 10.10
C ALA A 53 3.56 -1.04 10.06
N VAL A 54 3.06 -1.69 9.02
CA VAL A 54 3.22 -3.13 8.84
C VAL A 54 4.36 -3.40 7.87
N GLN A 55 5.36 -4.13 8.33
CA GLN A 55 6.47 -4.56 7.48
C GLN A 55 5.97 -5.46 6.34
N ILE A 56 6.44 -5.15 5.13
CA ILE A 56 6.26 -5.94 3.92
C ILE A 56 7.63 -6.37 3.42
N VAL A 57 7.79 -7.68 3.26
CA VAL A 57 8.98 -8.31 2.69
C VAL A 57 8.64 -9.00 1.37
N ASN A 58 9.65 -9.43 0.63
CA ASN A 58 9.44 -10.05 -0.69
C ASN A 58 8.65 -11.36 -0.59
N GLU A 59 8.75 -12.07 0.52
CA GLU A 59 8.03 -13.30 0.80
C GLU A 59 6.50 -13.08 0.95
N ASP A 60 6.06 -11.85 1.18
CA ASP A 60 4.64 -11.50 1.21
C ASP A 60 4.03 -11.39 -0.21
N PHE A 61 4.84 -11.36 -1.27
CA PHE A 61 4.37 -11.22 -2.66
C PHE A 61 4.10 -12.58 -3.33
N SER A 62 2.97 -12.69 -4.00
CA SER A 62 2.66 -13.82 -4.89
C SER A 62 3.30 -13.62 -6.28
N THR A 63 3.36 -12.37 -6.74
CA THR A 63 4.03 -11.96 -7.97
C THR A 63 4.69 -10.60 -7.79
N GLY A 64 5.78 -10.35 -8.53
CA GLY A 64 6.56 -9.11 -8.38
C GLY A 64 7.25 -9.01 -7.02
N SER A 65 7.77 -7.82 -6.70
CA SER A 65 8.47 -7.55 -5.44
C SER A 65 8.71 -6.06 -5.23
N LEU A 66 9.10 -5.69 -4.01
CA LEU A 66 9.69 -4.39 -3.72
C LEU A 66 11.22 -4.50 -3.78
N LYS A 67 11.89 -3.41 -4.13
CA LYS A 67 13.36 -3.39 -4.20
C LYS A 67 14.03 -3.56 -2.84
N ILE A 68 13.35 -3.11 -1.79
CA ILE A 68 13.82 -3.11 -0.41
C ILE A 68 12.65 -3.41 0.53
N THR A 69 12.96 -3.96 1.70
CA THR A 69 11.99 -4.06 2.80
C THR A 69 11.32 -2.71 3.02
N SER A 70 9.99 -2.74 3.09
CA SER A 70 9.17 -1.55 3.17
C SER A 70 8.05 -1.76 4.18
N PHE A 71 7.25 -0.74 4.40
CA PHE A 71 6.18 -0.73 5.37
C PHE A 71 4.90 -0.20 4.72
N ALA A 72 3.82 -0.97 4.82
CA ALA A 72 2.49 -0.44 4.59
C ALA A 72 2.08 0.44 5.77
N ARG A 73 1.41 1.55 5.48
CA ARG A 73 0.92 2.47 6.51
C ARG A 73 -0.60 2.57 6.45
N PRO A 74 -1.33 1.74 7.22
CA PRO A 74 -2.79 1.75 7.27
C PRO A 74 -3.42 3.13 7.52
N GLY A 75 -2.75 4.00 8.27
CA GLY A 75 -3.22 5.36 8.54
C GLY A 75 -2.97 6.37 7.42
N LYS A 76 -2.25 6.00 6.36
CA LYS A 76 -1.98 6.84 5.18
C LYS A 76 -2.77 6.29 3.99
N ILE A 77 -4.05 6.65 3.94
CA ILE A 77 -5.00 6.24 2.91
C ILE A 77 -5.21 7.36 1.90
N SER A 78 -5.34 7.01 0.63
CA SER A 78 -5.74 7.93 -0.44
C SER A 78 -6.61 7.22 -1.47
N THR A 79 -7.54 7.95 -2.08
CA THR A 79 -8.32 7.48 -3.23
C THR A 79 -7.66 7.97 -4.51
N ALA A 80 -7.48 7.10 -5.49
CA ALA A 80 -6.92 7.48 -6.79
C ALA A 80 -7.69 6.81 -7.93
N ASN A 81 -7.94 7.59 -8.98
CA ASN A 81 -8.50 7.06 -10.22
C ASN A 81 -7.53 6.09 -10.87
N HIS A 82 -8.06 5.05 -11.53
CA HIS A 82 -7.29 4.08 -12.29
C HIS A 82 -6.30 4.75 -13.27
N GLN A 83 -6.67 5.87 -13.88
CA GLN A 83 -5.81 6.61 -14.81
C GLN A 83 -4.53 7.19 -14.17
N LEU A 84 -4.53 7.39 -12.85
CA LEU A 84 -3.35 7.86 -12.10
C LEU A 84 -2.38 6.72 -11.78
N ILE A 85 -2.79 5.47 -11.94
CA ILE A 85 -1.95 4.31 -11.65
C ILE A 85 -0.93 4.14 -12.77
N SER A 86 0.35 4.34 -12.45
CA SER A 86 1.43 4.26 -13.42
C SER A 86 1.73 2.83 -13.85
N ARG A 87 1.80 1.89 -12.89
CA ARG A 87 2.02 0.46 -13.17
C ARG A 87 1.75 -0.41 -11.94
N ARG A 88 1.51 -1.71 -12.17
CA ARG A 88 1.59 -2.76 -11.14
C ARG A 88 3.06 -3.02 -10.78
N VAL A 89 3.34 -3.12 -9.49
CA VAL A 89 4.64 -3.49 -8.91
C VAL A 89 4.66 -4.97 -8.55
N GLY A 90 3.55 -5.48 -8.03
CA GLY A 90 3.35 -6.88 -7.71
C GLY A 90 1.96 -7.12 -7.11
N ALA A 91 1.72 -8.34 -6.65
CA ALA A 91 0.54 -8.72 -5.86
C ALA A 91 0.98 -9.35 -4.55
N LEU A 92 0.26 -9.04 -3.48
CA LEU A 92 0.46 -9.68 -2.19
C LEU A 92 -0.25 -11.04 -2.17
N LYS A 93 0.33 -12.01 -1.45
CA LYS A 93 -0.31 -13.30 -1.16
C LYS A 93 -1.58 -13.13 -0.31
N ARG A 94 -1.57 -12.13 0.57
CA ARG A 94 -2.64 -11.88 1.54
C ARG A 94 -2.93 -10.39 1.65
N VAL A 95 -4.18 -10.02 1.40
CA VAL A 95 -4.69 -8.64 1.52
C VAL A 95 -4.76 -8.19 2.98
N ASP A 96 -4.97 -9.15 3.90
CA ASP A 96 -5.12 -8.88 5.33
C ASP A 96 -3.79 -8.60 6.06
N ILE A 97 -2.70 -8.39 5.31
CA ILE A 97 -1.39 -8.07 5.86
C ILE A 97 -1.44 -6.91 6.86
N LEU A 98 -2.31 -5.91 6.64
CA LEU A 98 -2.46 -4.77 7.53
C LEU A 98 -2.98 -5.13 8.94
N LYS A 99 -3.65 -6.27 9.11
CA LYS A 99 -4.12 -6.74 10.42
C LYS A 99 -2.96 -7.08 11.38
N ARG A 100 -1.74 -7.27 10.85
CA ARG A 100 -0.54 -7.53 11.65
C ARG A 100 -0.21 -6.38 12.61
N SER A 101 -0.63 -5.16 12.30
CA SER A 101 -0.39 -3.96 13.15
C SER A 101 -1.00 -4.06 14.56
N THR A 102 -1.92 -5.00 14.81
CA THR A 102 -2.67 -5.11 16.07
C THR A 102 -2.12 -6.21 17.00
N MET A 103 -1.14 -7.01 16.57
CA MET A 103 -0.75 -8.24 17.29
C MET A 103 0.53 -8.15 18.14
N GLU A 104 1.25 -7.02 18.15
CA GLU A 104 2.56 -6.90 18.83
C GLU A 104 2.56 -6.05 20.13
N GLY A 105 1.39 -5.81 20.75
CA GLY A 105 1.30 -4.85 21.87
C GLY A 105 0.40 -5.22 23.05
N ARG A 106 0.18 -6.52 23.33
CA ARG A 106 -0.43 -6.97 24.60
C ARG A 106 0.49 -7.96 25.31
N SER A 107 1.51 -7.44 25.95
CA SER A 107 2.13 -8.06 27.12
C SER A 107 1.67 -7.27 28.35
N GLU A 108 1.07 -8.00 29.29
CA GLU A 108 0.60 -7.56 30.61
C GLU A 108 1.67 -6.85 31.44
#